data_AF-A0A0X3RXT0-F1
#
_entry.id   AF-A0A0X3RXT0-F1
#
_cell.length_a   1.000
_cell.length_b   1.000
_cell.length_c   1.000
_cell.angle_alpha   90.00
_cell.angle_beta   90.00
_cell.angle_gamma   90.00
#
_symmetry.space_group_name_H-M   'P 1'
#
loop_
_entity.id
_entity.type
_entity.pdbx_description
1 polymer ?
#
loop_
_entity_poly.entity_id
_entity_poly.type
_entity_poly.pdbx_seq_one_letter_code
_entity_poly.pdbx_strand_id
1 'polypeptide(L)'
;MLTNGFEQHGQGGPVAAEYYCADSENGDHVDDPSEDSLFMLISDLNDTDNTFVVIQPDEDEPVWFASVAVLDEGGYEVVRRDTNRREHEVSTETAVGHIAGDLTKWLAARAS
;
A
#
# COMPACT_ATOMS: atom_id res chain seq x y z
N MET A 1 7.21 43.43 14.36
CA MET A 1 6.27 43.50 13.21
C MET A 1 7.06 43.23 11.95
N LEU A 2 6.90 42.05 11.37
CA LEU A 2 7.19 41.72 9.97
C LEU A 2 6.08 40.75 9.54
N THR A 3 5.43 41.10 8.44
CA THR A 3 4.24 40.48 7.87
C THR A 3 4.59 39.36 6.89
N ASN A 4 3.71 38.34 6.89
CA ASN A 4 3.54 37.15 6.05
C ASN A 4 4.17 37.08 4.66
N GLY A 5 4.52 35.84 4.28
CA GLY A 5 4.62 35.38 2.90
C GLY A 5 5.01 33.90 2.78
N PHE A 6 4.32 32.97 3.45
CA PHE A 6 4.36 31.55 3.06
C PHE A 6 3.13 31.27 2.21
N GLU A 7 3.39 30.93 0.95
CA GLU A 7 2.39 30.61 -0.05
C GLU A 7 1.61 29.38 0.39
N GLN A 8 0.28 29.53 0.42
CA GLN A 8 -0.65 28.44 0.61
C GLN A 8 -0.84 27.73 -0.72
N HIS A 9 -0.48 26.46 -0.79
CA HIS A 9 -1.06 25.51 -1.73
C HIS A 9 -1.68 24.37 -0.91
N GLY A 10 -3.00 24.17 -1.09
CA GLY A 10 -3.74 23.04 -0.54
C GLY A 10 -4.67 23.38 0.64
N GLN A 11 -5.71 24.20 0.39
CA GLN A 11 -6.89 24.17 1.25
C GLN A 11 -7.67 22.86 0.99
N GLY A 12 -7.55 21.92 1.91
CA GLY A 12 -8.53 20.87 2.18
C GLY A 12 -8.64 20.72 3.69
N GLY A 13 -9.80 21.05 4.28
CA GLY A 13 -10.08 20.60 5.66
C GLY A 13 -10.07 19.06 5.71
N PRO A 14 -9.95 18.42 6.88
CA PRO A 14 -9.83 16.97 6.98
C PRO A 14 -11.17 16.33 6.59
N VAL A 15 -11.38 16.13 5.29
CA VAL A 15 -12.16 15.04 4.79
C VAL A 15 -11.21 13.86 4.80
N ALA A 16 -11.26 13.07 5.87
CA ALA A 16 -10.62 11.76 5.88
C ALA A 16 -11.36 10.90 4.84
N ALA A 17 -11.02 11.08 3.57
CA ALA A 17 -10.91 9.91 2.74
C ALA A 17 -9.64 9.23 3.25
N GLU A 18 -9.75 8.01 3.75
CA GLU A 18 -8.58 7.17 4.03
C GLU A 18 -7.79 7.03 2.72
N TYR A 19 -6.84 7.93 2.50
CA TYR A 19 -5.87 7.84 1.42
C TYR A 19 -4.80 6.86 1.88
N TYR A 20 -4.55 5.86 1.05
CA TYR A 20 -3.44 4.91 1.20
C TYR A 20 -2.61 4.93 -0.08
N CYS A 21 -1.33 4.66 0.07
CA CYS A 21 -0.39 4.59 -1.04
C CYS A 21 0.19 3.19 -1.14
N ALA A 22 0.67 2.83 -2.34
CA ALA A 22 1.54 1.69 -2.57
C ALA A 22 2.94 2.18 -2.91
N ASP A 23 3.93 1.74 -2.15
CA ASP A 23 5.34 2.05 -2.30
C ASP A 23 6.13 0.77 -2.60
N SER A 24 6.77 0.73 -3.76
CA SER A 24 7.65 -0.36 -4.17
C SER A 24 9.09 -0.08 -3.74
N GLU A 25 9.89 -1.13 -3.52
CA GLU A 25 11.30 -1.00 -3.14
C GLU A 25 12.11 -0.12 -4.11
N ASN A 26 11.80 -0.20 -5.41
CA ASN A 26 12.46 0.58 -6.45
C ASN A 26 12.03 2.07 -6.49
N GLY A 27 11.20 2.50 -5.55
CA GLY A 27 10.73 3.88 -5.41
C GLY A 27 9.53 4.24 -6.29
N ASP A 28 8.85 3.25 -6.87
CA ASP A 28 7.54 3.50 -7.50
C ASP A 28 6.49 3.77 -6.43
N HIS A 29 5.66 4.78 -6.66
CA HIS A 29 4.69 5.28 -5.71
C HIS A 29 3.36 5.53 -6.40
N VAL A 30 2.30 4.94 -5.88
CA VAL A 30 0.93 5.10 -6.39
C VAL A 30 -0.01 5.48 -5.27
N ASP A 31 -0.59 6.67 -5.37
CA ASP A 31 -1.70 7.12 -4.52
C ASP A 31 -3.01 6.40 -4.90
N ASP A 32 -3.77 5.95 -3.91
CA ASP A 32 -5.06 5.23 -4.08
C ASP A 32 -4.99 4.15 -5.18
N PRO A 33 -4.12 3.13 -5.01
CA PRO A 33 -3.87 2.13 -6.03
C PRO A 33 -5.13 1.31 -6.31
N SER A 34 -5.55 1.31 -7.57
CA SER A 34 -6.60 0.41 -8.07
C SER A 34 -6.14 -1.05 -8.13
N GLU A 35 -7.07 -2.01 -8.26
CA GLU A 35 -6.73 -3.42 -8.46
C GLU A 35 -5.75 -3.64 -9.62
N ASP A 36 -5.96 -2.97 -10.75
CA ASP A 36 -5.08 -3.03 -11.92
C ASP A 36 -3.70 -2.45 -11.62
N SER A 37 -3.64 -1.35 -10.86
CA SER A 37 -2.38 -0.76 -10.41
C SER A 37 -1.61 -1.72 -9.50
N LEU A 38 -2.29 -2.35 -8.55
CA LEU A 38 -1.69 -3.38 -7.69
C LEU A 38 -1.22 -4.57 -8.51
N PHE A 39 -2.00 -5.01 -9.50
CA PHE A 39 -1.60 -6.09 -10.39
C PHE A 39 -0.29 -5.75 -11.13
N MET A 40 -0.18 -4.53 -11.65
CA MET A 40 1.02 -4.08 -12.35
C MET A 40 2.24 -4.00 -11.42
N LEU A 41 2.09 -3.39 -10.24
CA LEU A 41 3.14 -3.26 -9.24
C LEU A 41 3.66 -4.63 -8.80
N ILE A 42 2.76 -5.55 -8.46
CA ILE A 42 3.12 -6.91 -8.01
C ILE A 42 3.75 -7.71 -9.16
N SER A 43 3.28 -7.53 -10.39
CA SER A 43 3.85 -8.22 -11.57
C SER A 43 5.25 -7.74 -11.93
N ASP A 44 5.62 -6.52 -11.54
CA ASP A 44 6.95 -5.95 -11.77
C ASP A 44 7.99 -6.41 -10.73
N LEU A 45 7.53 -7.01 -9.63
CA LEU A 45 8.44 -7.48 -8.59
C LEU A 45 9.36 -8.59 -9.09
N ASN A 46 10.60 -8.58 -8.60
CA ASN A 46 11.66 -9.52 -8.95
C ASN A 46 12.59 -9.78 -7.76
N ASP A 47 13.50 -10.73 -7.90
CA ASP A 47 14.44 -11.17 -6.85
C ASP A 47 15.70 -10.27 -6.73
N THR A 48 15.71 -9.09 -7.35
CA THR A 48 16.90 -8.23 -7.43
C THR A 48 16.71 -6.80 -6.91
N ASP A 49 16.01 -5.92 -7.64
CA ASP A 49 15.92 -4.49 -7.33
C ASP A 49 14.50 -3.99 -7.03
N ASN A 50 13.49 -4.85 -7.19
CA ASN A 50 12.11 -4.54 -6.85
C ASN A 50 11.48 -5.74 -6.11
N THR A 51 11.93 -6.02 -4.88
CA THR A 51 11.60 -7.28 -4.21
C THR A 51 10.27 -7.26 -3.45
N PHE A 52 9.76 -6.07 -3.11
CA PHE A 52 8.51 -5.93 -2.41
C PHE A 52 7.77 -4.61 -2.73
N VAL A 53 6.47 -4.61 -2.46
CA VAL A 53 5.61 -3.44 -2.39
C VAL A 53 4.89 -3.40 -1.04
N VAL A 54 4.78 -2.21 -0.44
CA VAL A 54 4.05 -1.96 0.80
C VAL A 54 2.85 -1.06 0.51
N ILE A 55 1.69 -1.42 1.04
CA ILE A 55 0.47 -0.63 0.98
C ILE A 55 0.07 -0.24 2.41
N GLN A 56 -0.05 1.05 2.67
CA GLN A 56 -0.39 1.57 4.00
C GLN A 56 -1.11 2.92 3.89
N PRO A 57 -1.87 3.33 4.92
CA PRO A 57 -2.38 4.69 5.01
C PRO A 57 -1.25 5.72 4.89
N ASP A 58 -1.54 6.86 4.26
CA ASP A 58 -0.64 8.01 4.19
C ASP A 58 -0.66 8.77 5.53
N GLU A 59 -0.17 8.10 6.58
CA GLU A 59 -0.04 8.63 7.94
C GLU A 59 1.32 8.22 8.54
N ASP A 60 1.86 9.03 9.45
CA ASP A 60 3.19 8.78 10.05
C ASP A 60 3.27 7.46 10.84
N GLU A 61 2.15 7.01 11.42
CA GLU A 61 2.05 5.79 12.22
C GLU A 61 0.88 4.92 11.73
N PRO A 62 1.05 4.19 10.62
CA PRO A 62 -0.03 3.46 9.97
C PRO A 62 -0.58 2.37 10.88
N VAL A 63 -1.88 2.44 11.15
CA VAL A 63 -2.55 1.48 12.04
C VAL A 63 -2.70 0.10 11.39
N TRP A 64 -2.61 0.02 10.06
CA TRP A 64 -2.59 -1.20 9.27
C TRP A 64 -1.61 -1.08 8.12
N PHE A 65 -1.10 -2.21 7.63
CA PHE A 65 -0.37 -2.28 6.37
C PHE A 65 -0.61 -3.63 5.70
N ALA A 66 -0.43 -3.67 4.39
CA ALA A 66 -0.22 -4.89 3.64
C ALA A 66 1.13 -4.81 2.91
N SER A 67 1.80 -5.95 2.73
CA SER A 67 2.99 -6.02 1.89
C SER A 67 2.95 -7.26 1.02
N VAL A 68 3.53 -7.17 -0.16
CA VAL A 68 3.74 -8.30 -1.07
C VAL A 68 5.23 -8.36 -1.37
N ALA A 69 5.83 -9.52 -1.17
CA ALA A 69 7.26 -9.75 -1.41
C ALA A 69 7.46 -11.00 -2.27
N VAL A 70 8.48 -10.99 -3.13
CA VAL A 70 8.89 -12.16 -3.92
C VAL A 70 9.52 -13.21 -3.00
N LEU A 71 9.19 -14.48 -3.23
CA LEU A 71 9.83 -15.61 -2.56
C LEU A 71 10.93 -16.20 -3.45
N ASP A 72 12.08 -16.57 -2.84
CA ASP A 72 13.20 -17.22 -3.53
C ASP A 72 12.80 -18.52 -4.27
N GLU A 73 11.76 -19.19 -3.78
CA GLU A 73 11.24 -20.46 -4.31
C GLU A 73 10.24 -20.24 -5.46
N GLY A 74 9.94 -18.99 -5.79
CA GLY A 74 8.93 -18.55 -6.72
C GLY A 74 7.59 -18.21 -6.06
N GLY A 75 6.84 -17.29 -6.66
CA GLY A 75 5.60 -16.77 -6.10
C GLY A 75 5.82 -15.62 -5.13
N TYR A 76 4.82 -15.35 -4.30
CA TYR A 76 4.76 -14.16 -3.46
C TYR A 76 4.30 -14.51 -2.05
N GLU A 77 4.89 -13.84 -1.07
CA GLU A 77 4.36 -13.74 0.28
C GLU A 77 3.51 -12.47 0.39
N VAL A 78 2.33 -12.61 0.96
CA VAL A 78 1.41 -11.50 1.26
C VAL A 78 1.24 -11.43 2.77
N VAL A 79 1.66 -10.31 3.36
CA VAL A 79 1.48 -10.01 4.78
C VAL A 79 0.40 -8.95 4.91
N ARG A 80 -0.53 -9.14 5.84
CA ARG A 80 -1.58 -8.18 6.19
C ARG A 80 -1.58 -8.00 7.69
N ARG A 81 -1.49 -6.76 8.16
CA ARG A 81 -1.49 -6.43 9.57
C ARG A 81 -2.44 -5.29 9.85
N ASP A 82 -3.25 -5.44 10.89
CA ASP A 82 -4.17 -4.41 11.37
C ASP A 82 -4.11 -4.38 12.90
N THR A 83 -3.53 -3.32 13.46
CA THR A 83 -3.33 -3.20 14.90
C THR A 83 -4.63 -2.89 15.65
N ASN A 84 -5.57 -2.18 15.01
CA ASN A 84 -6.88 -1.88 15.58
C ASN A 84 -7.71 -3.15 15.76
N ARG A 85 -7.65 -4.05 14.77
CA ARG A 85 -8.37 -5.35 14.81
C ARG A 85 -7.55 -6.48 15.44
N ARG A 86 -6.28 -6.23 15.78
CA ARG A 86 -5.29 -7.23 16.25
C ARG A 86 -5.13 -8.39 15.26
N GLU A 87 -5.21 -8.08 13.97
CA GLU A 87 -5.05 -9.05 12.90
C GLU A 87 -3.60 -9.06 12.41
N HIS A 88 -3.09 -10.27 12.18
CA HIS A 88 -1.84 -10.51 11.48
C HIS A 88 -2.00 -11.80 10.69
N GLU A 89 -1.98 -11.68 9.37
CA GLU A 89 -2.11 -12.78 8.43
C GLU A 89 -0.91 -12.79 7.50
N VAL A 90 -0.40 -13.99 7.25
CA VAL A 90 0.65 -14.24 6.27
C VAL A 90 0.16 -15.38 5.38
N SER A 91 0.22 -15.16 4.07
CA SER A 91 -0.21 -16.15 3.06
C SER A 91 0.76 -16.16 1.89
N THR A 92 0.88 -17.30 1.22
CA THR A 92 1.71 -17.44 0.01
C THR A 92 0.82 -17.69 -1.19
N GLU A 93 1.06 -16.98 -2.28
CA GLU A 93 0.29 -17.11 -3.52
C GLU A 93 1.17 -17.02 -4.75
N THR A 94 0.68 -17.57 -5.87
CA THR A 94 1.40 -17.54 -7.16
C THR A 94 0.66 -16.74 -8.22
N ALA A 95 -0.64 -16.56 -8.04
CA ALA A 95 -1.49 -15.86 -8.99
C ALA A 95 -1.61 -14.38 -8.61
N VAL A 96 -0.87 -13.51 -9.30
CA VAL A 96 -0.88 -12.05 -9.06
C VAL A 96 -2.30 -11.47 -9.09
N GLY A 97 -3.16 -11.92 -10.01
CA GLY A 97 -4.55 -11.48 -10.07
C GLY A 97 -5.37 -11.81 -8.82
N HIS A 98 -5.10 -12.94 -8.17
CA HIS A 98 -5.78 -13.28 -6.91
C HIS A 98 -5.26 -12.39 -5.77
N ILE A 99 -3.95 -12.15 -5.73
CA ILE A 99 -3.33 -11.27 -4.72
C ILE A 99 -3.90 -9.85 -4.84
N ALA A 100 -3.89 -9.28 -6.04
CA ALA A 100 -4.38 -7.92 -6.29
C ALA A 100 -5.88 -7.78 -5.93
N GLY A 101 -6.71 -8.74 -6.34
CA GLY A 101 -8.14 -8.71 -6.03
C GLY A 101 -8.45 -8.88 -4.54
N ASP A 102 -7.73 -9.75 -3.84
CA ASP A 102 -7.93 -9.93 -2.40
C ASP A 102 -7.38 -8.76 -1.57
N LEU A 103 -6.26 -8.17 -1.98
CA LEU A 103 -5.78 -6.92 -1.38
C LEU A 103 -6.78 -5.79 -1.58
N THR A 104 -7.32 -5.60 -2.79
CA THR A 104 -8.32 -4.57 -3.06
C THR A 104 -9.53 -4.68 -2.13
N LYS A 105 -10.06 -5.89 -1.92
CA LYS A 105 -11.17 -6.13 -0.97
C LYS A 105 -10.75 -5.84 0.48
N TRP A 106 -9.54 -6.24 0.86
CA TRP A 106 -9.02 -6.05 2.22
C TRP A 106 -8.78 -4.57 2.56
N LEU A 107 -8.31 -3.79 1.58
CA LEU A 107 -8.11 -2.34 1.66
C LEU A 107 -9.46 -1.60 1.72
N ALA A 108 -10.43 -1.99 0.89
CA ALA A 108 -11.77 -1.41 0.89
C ALA A 108 -12.51 -1.58 2.24
N ALA A 109 -12.21 -2.63 3.01
CA ALA A 109 -12.75 -2.85 4.35
C ALA A 109 -12.07 -2.00 5.46
N ARG A 110 -11.03 -1.25 5.09
CA ARG A 110 -10.21 -0.42 5.99
C ARG A 110 -10.27 1.06 5.65
N ALA A 111 -10.55 1.40 4.40
CA ALA A 111 -10.74 2.78 3.98
C ALA A 111 -12.13 3.35 4.34
N SER A 112 -12.76 2.88 5.43
CA SER A 112 -14.18 3.07 5.75
C SER A 112 -14.45 3.39 7.22
#